data_AF-A0A4Y2MEX8-F1
#
_entry.id   AF-A0A4Y2MEX8-F1
#
_cell.length_a   1.000
_cell.length_b   1.000
_cell.length_c   1.000
_cell.angle_alpha   90.00
_cell.angle_beta   90.00
_cell.angle_gamma   90.00
#
_symmetry.space_group_name_H-M   'P 1'
#
loop_
_entity.id
_entity.type
_entity.pdbx_description
1 polymer ?
#
loop_
_entity_poly.entity_id
_entity_poly.type
_entity_poly.pdbx_seq_one_letter_code
_entity_poly.pdbx_strand_id
1 'polypeptide(L)'
;MPSQCSVPACRGNYNESNKVAIFGFPNDERLRKKWLHAIPMKDFNITKNSKIQVPFERLVLFLKNSPQTEEYTSFLVYAKHAFHSLKDDHLEVFLMIDGIHIKPFLEYKGGNIVGMAYNSSNLATSVQVFMLQSLFSPYKDVIHIVKIDTFDVSKLFDLIKKVIMGLDEIGFKVMGMVTDNNSINRAAASSFANFPTLQIKYDHLAEKSRPLFYVIDSVHMLKCVRNNWLNNHKNGYYFYYRDFDTLNNVFTASLSSVRKLYDLEYSSLLKFGYGLTRRVLWPTNLERQNVKLALKLFSTDVVHALNELGEKYSLECYEQTVKFINIISTWWDIVNVKPQ
;
A
#
# COMPACT_ATOMS: atom_id res chain seq x y z
N MET A 1 24.71 29.30 -25.12
CA MET A 1 23.60 29.45 -26.08
C MET A 1 22.31 29.06 -25.38
N PRO A 2 21.19 29.80 -25.55
CA PRO A 2 19.91 29.40 -24.98
C PRO A 2 19.51 28.03 -25.53
N SER A 3 19.07 27.13 -24.64
CA SER A 3 18.67 25.77 -25.00
C SER A 3 17.39 25.80 -25.83
N GLN A 4 17.48 25.61 -27.15
CA GLN A 4 16.31 25.56 -28.04
C GLN A 4 15.64 24.17 -27.99
N CYS A 5 14.32 24.15 -28.16
CA CYS A 5 13.55 22.92 -28.25
C CYS A 5 13.96 22.14 -29.52
N SER A 6 14.15 20.83 -29.39
CA SER A 6 14.56 19.91 -30.45
C SER A 6 13.41 19.47 -31.36
N VAL A 7 12.18 19.92 -31.10
CA VAL A 7 11.00 19.62 -31.92
C VAL A 7 10.92 20.65 -33.07
N PRO A 8 10.85 20.20 -34.34
CA PRO A 8 10.72 21.09 -35.49
C PRO A 8 9.54 22.06 -35.32
N ALA A 9 9.75 23.34 -35.68
CA ALA A 9 8.76 24.41 -35.59
C ALA A 9 8.28 24.79 -34.16
N CYS A 10 8.91 24.29 -33.10
CA CYS A 10 8.57 24.69 -31.73
C CYS A 10 9.04 26.13 -31.43
N ARG A 11 8.08 27.04 -31.16
CA ARG A 11 8.31 28.47 -30.85
C ARG A 11 8.26 28.79 -29.36
N GLY A 12 8.10 27.80 -28.50
CA GLY A 12 7.66 28.05 -27.13
C GLY A 12 8.76 28.52 -26.17
N ASN A 13 9.92 28.93 -26.67
CA ASN A 13 11.03 29.47 -25.89
C ASN A 13 11.29 30.97 -26.14
N TYR A 14 10.36 31.67 -26.81
CA TYR A 14 10.53 33.07 -27.22
C TYR A 14 9.59 34.05 -26.52
N ASN A 15 8.74 33.60 -25.59
CA ASN A 15 7.75 34.46 -24.95
C ASN A 15 7.79 34.33 -23.43
N GLU A 16 8.18 35.40 -22.72
CA GLU A 16 8.29 35.45 -21.25
C GLU A 16 6.94 35.19 -20.55
N SER A 17 5.83 35.35 -21.27
CA SER A 17 4.47 35.12 -20.79
C SER A 17 4.07 33.64 -20.68
N ASN A 18 4.72 32.74 -21.41
CA ASN A 18 4.39 31.31 -21.42
C ASN A 18 5.56 30.47 -20.87
N LYS A 19 5.65 30.36 -19.54
CA LYS A 19 6.63 29.49 -18.87
C LYS A 19 6.27 28.02 -19.10
N VAL A 20 6.82 27.42 -20.14
CA VAL A 20 6.67 25.98 -20.40
C VAL A 20 7.84 25.22 -19.81
N ALA A 21 7.57 24.09 -19.15
CA ALA A 21 8.59 23.23 -18.58
C ALA A 21 9.49 22.62 -19.67
N ILE A 22 10.81 22.69 -19.45
CA ILE A 22 11.84 22.21 -20.37
C ILE A 22 12.45 20.94 -19.80
N PHE A 23 12.42 19.85 -20.57
CA PHE A 23 12.98 18.56 -20.16
C PHE A 23 14.19 18.18 -21.01
N GLY A 24 15.18 17.54 -20.39
CA GLY A 24 16.23 16.82 -21.10
C GLY A 24 15.72 15.46 -21.59
N PHE A 25 16.44 14.86 -22.54
CA PHE A 25 16.15 13.48 -22.94
C PHE A 25 16.38 12.52 -21.77
N PRO A 26 15.56 11.47 -21.62
CA PRO A 26 15.74 10.45 -20.60
C PRO A 26 17.09 9.72 -20.73
N ASN A 27 17.67 9.34 -19.59
CA ASN A 27 18.85 8.47 -19.54
C ASN A 27 18.50 7.01 -19.89
N ASP A 28 17.24 6.60 -19.70
CA ASP A 28 16.73 5.28 -20.07
C ASP A 28 16.71 5.11 -21.60
N GLU A 29 17.39 4.06 -22.10
CA GLU A 29 17.60 3.85 -23.53
C GLU A 29 16.29 3.53 -24.29
N ARG A 30 15.37 2.78 -23.66
CA ARG A 30 14.09 2.39 -24.28
C ARG A 30 13.18 3.61 -24.41
N LEU A 31 13.08 4.41 -23.35
CA LEU A 31 12.30 5.64 -23.35
C LEU A 31 12.90 6.68 -24.30
N ARG A 32 14.24 6.79 -24.35
CA ARG A 32 14.95 7.66 -25.30
C ARG A 32 14.69 7.28 -26.76
N LYS A 33 14.66 6.00 -27.11
CA LYS A 33 14.28 5.53 -28.47
C LYS A 33 12.84 5.91 -28.84
N LYS A 34 11.89 5.77 -27.89
CA LYS A 34 10.50 6.20 -28.10
C LYS A 34 10.40 7.71 -28.34
N TRP A 35 11.17 8.50 -27.60
CA TRP A 35 11.21 9.96 -27.76
C TRP A 35 11.80 10.38 -29.10
N LEU A 36 12.88 9.74 -29.55
CA LEU A 36 13.49 9.98 -30.86
C LEU A 36 12.56 9.62 -32.01
N HIS A 37 11.87 8.47 -31.93
CA HIS A 37 10.91 8.05 -32.95
C HIS A 37 9.72 9.02 -33.09
N ALA A 38 9.34 9.67 -31.99
CA ALA A 38 8.23 10.63 -31.96
C ALA A 38 8.60 12.03 -32.49
N ILE A 39 9.88 12.34 -32.69
CA ILE A 39 10.33 13.62 -33.25
C ILE A 39 10.48 13.45 -34.77
N PRO A 40 9.77 14.23 -35.59
CA PRO A 40 9.82 14.12 -37.05
C PRO A 40 11.08 14.79 -37.63
N MET A 41 12.27 14.38 -37.18
CA MET A 41 13.57 14.75 -37.76
C MET A 41 14.33 13.50 -38.16
N LYS A 42 14.77 13.43 -39.42
CA LYS A 42 15.73 12.41 -39.86
C LYS A 42 17.09 12.71 -39.21
N ASP A 43 17.72 11.66 -38.68
CA ASP A 43 19.11 11.66 -38.20
C ASP A 43 19.43 12.67 -37.07
N PHE A 44 18.50 12.85 -36.12
CA PHE A 44 18.69 13.73 -34.96
C PHE A 44 19.68 13.15 -33.92
N ASN A 45 20.83 13.80 -33.75
CA ASN A 45 21.82 13.45 -32.73
C ASN A 45 21.58 14.21 -31.41
N ILE A 46 21.37 13.47 -30.32
CA ILE A 46 21.16 14.04 -28.98
C ILE A 46 22.47 14.63 -28.44
N THR A 47 22.43 15.90 -28.06
CA THR A 47 23.50 16.58 -27.34
C THR A 47 23.04 16.94 -25.92
N LYS A 48 23.97 17.38 -25.05
CA LYS A 48 23.63 17.88 -23.70
C LYS A 48 22.67 19.08 -23.71
N ASN A 49 22.60 19.78 -24.84
CA ASN A 49 21.75 20.96 -25.06
C ASN A 49 20.42 20.61 -25.73
N SER A 50 20.22 19.35 -26.15
CA SER A 50 18.96 18.89 -26.73
C SER A 50 17.89 18.85 -25.65
N LYS A 51 16.95 19.79 -25.72
CA LYS A 51 15.80 19.87 -24.83
C LYS A 51 14.53 19.65 -25.64
N ILE A 52 13.52 19.03 -25.04
CA ILE A 52 12.18 18.95 -25.64
C ILE A 52 11.23 19.76 -24.77
N GLN A 53 10.56 20.69 -25.44
CA GLN A 53 9.35 21.31 -24.97
C GLN A 53 8.21 20.43 -25.47
N VAL A 54 7.71 19.55 -24.61
CA VAL A 54 6.60 18.67 -24.98
C VAL A 54 5.39 19.58 -25.18
N PRO A 55 4.64 19.50 -26.31
CA PRO A 55 3.34 20.14 -26.40
C PRO A 55 2.51 19.60 -25.24
N PHE A 56 2.07 20.52 -24.39
CA PHE A 56 1.31 20.24 -23.19
C PHE A 56 0.23 19.18 -23.47
N GLU A 57 -0.38 19.16 -24.67
CA GLU A 57 -1.36 18.19 -25.16
C GLU A 57 -1.04 16.69 -25.00
N ARG A 58 0.21 16.22 -25.20
CA ARG A 58 0.53 14.77 -25.04
C ARG A 58 0.75 14.38 -23.58
N LEU A 59 1.28 15.29 -22.77
CA LEU A 59 1.35 15.16 -21.31
C LEU A 59 -0.03 15.37 -20.67
N VAL A 60 -0.86 16.24 -21.25
CA VAL A 60 -2.25 16.52 -20.89
C VAL A 60 -3.16 15.37 -21.25
N LEU A 61 -2.86 14.50 -22.23
CA LEU A 61 -3.61 13.26 -22.39
C LEU A 61 -3.30 12.26 -21.26
N PHE A 62 -2.05 12.18 -20.83
CA PHE A 62 -1.65 11.41 -19.65
C PHE A 62 -2.13 12.06 -18.32
N LEU A 63 -2.30 13.39 -18.27
CA LEU A 63 -2.72 14.14 -17.08
C LEU A 63 -4.23 14.46 -17.03
N LYS A 64 -4.95 14.48 -18.17
CA LYS A 64 -6.43 14.58 -18.24
C LYS A 64 -7.07 13.26 -17.82
N ASN A 65 -6.39 12.15 -18.07
CA ASN A 65 -6.79 10.82 -17.63
C ASN A 65 -5.95 10.41 -16.42
N SER A 66 -5.77 11.31 -15.45
CA SER A 66 -5.23 10.93 -14.14
C SER A 66 -6.34 10.28 -13.33
N PRO A 67 -6.07 9.25 -12.51
CA PRO A 67 -7.03 8.76 -11.52
C PRO A 67 -7.59 9.88 -10.63
N GLN A 68 -6.84 10.98 -10.44
CA GLN A 68 -7.22 12.15 -9.66
C GLN A 68 -8.20 13.09 -10.38
N THR A 69 -8.27 13.02 -11.71
CA THR A 69 -9.09 13.89 -12.56
C THR A 69 -10.34 13.19 -13.08
N GLU A 70 -10.52 11.90 -12.79
CA GLU A 70 -11.75 11.16 -13.09
C GLU A 70 -12.90 11.63 -12.18
N GLU A 71 -13.85 12.38 -12.76
CA GLU A 71 -15.17 12.66 -12.19
C GLU A 71 -16.27 11.80 -12.87
N TYR A 72 -17.46 11.79 -12.28
CA TYR A 72 -18.66 10.95 -12.52
C TYR A 72 -18.90 10.32 -13.92
N THR A 73 -18.45 10.93 -15.01
CA THR A 73 -18.70 10.49 -16.39
C THR A 73 -17.64 9.55 -16.97
N SER A 74 -16.45 9.45 -16.35
CA SER A 74 -15.34 8.63 -16.83
C SER A 74 -14.81 7.73 -15.71
N PHE A 75 -15.33 6.50 -15.62
CA PHE A 75 -14.90 5.52 -14.63
C PHE A 75 -13.82 4.60 -15.20
N LEU A 76 -12.66 4.48 -14.51
CA LEU A 76 -11.55 3.59 -14.91
C LEU A 76 -10.96 3.88 -16.30
N VAL A 77 -11.02 5.13 -16.77
CA VAL A 77 -10.46 5.51 -18.08
C VAL A 77 -8.94 5.35 -18.09
N TYR A 78 -8.29 5.71 -16.99
CA TYR A 78 -6.86 5.46 -16.82
C TYR A 78 -6.55 3.97 -16.87
N ALA A 79 -7.29 3.13 -16.14
CA ALA A 79 -7.09 1.68 -16.15
C ALA A 79 -7.24 1.09 -17.56
N LYS A 80 -8.24 1.57 -18.32
CA LYS A 80 -8.45 1.18 -19.72
C LYS A 80 -7.28 1.58 -20.60
N HIS A 81 -6.72 2.77 -20.43
CA HIS A 81 -5.54 3.19 -21.18
C HIS A 81 -4.29 2.39 -20.79
N ALA A 82 -4.09 2.16 -19.48
CA ALA A 82 -3.00 1.37 -18.95
C ALA A 82 -3.02 -0.06 -19.53
N PHE A 83 -4.20 -0.69 -19.57
CA PHE A 83 -4.39 -2.04 -20.14
C PHE A 83 -3.80 -2.20 -21.54
N HIS A 84 -4.01 -1.26 -22.46
CA HIS A 84 -3.47 -1.32 -23.83
C HIS A 84 -1.94 -1.28 -23.90
N SER A 85 -1.28 -0.81 -22.84
CA SER A 85 0.18 -0.72 -22.76
C SER A 85 0.80 -1.91 -22.02
N LEU A 86 -0.01 -2.77 -21.42
CA LEU A 86 0.42 -3.92 -20.65
C LEU A 86 0.50 -5.18 -21.52
N LYS A 87 1.36 -6.10 -21.10
CA LYS A 87 1.48 -7.44 -21.63
C LYS A 87 0.61 -8.41 -20.82
N ASP A 88 0.37 -9.60 -21.36
CA ASP A 88 -0.52 -10.60 -20.78
C ASP A 88 -0.11 -11.04 -19.36
N ASP A 89 1.19 -11.06 -19.05
CA ASP A 89 1.73 -11.38 -17.72
C ASP A 89 1.35 -10.37 -16.63
N HIS A 90 0.84 -9.19 -17.00
CA HIS A 90 0.38 -8.16 -16.08
C HIS A 90 -1.11 -8.23 -15.76
N LEU A 91 -1.89 -9.08 -16.44
CA LEU A 91 -3.35 -9.01 -16.42
C LEU A 91 -3.99 -9.74 -15.23
N GLU A 92 -3.29 -10.71 -14.63
CA GLU A 92 -3.73 -11.33 -13.37
C GLU A 92 -3.31 -10.47 -12.18
N VAL A 93 -4.30 -9.89 -11.50
CA VAL A 93 -4.09 -8.80 -10.55
C VAL A 93 -4.85 -8.99 -9.23
N PHE A 94 -4.30 -8.40 -8.17
CA PHE A 94 -5.00 -8.10 -6.93
C PHE A 94 -5.35 -6.61 -6.88
N LEU A 95 -6.55 -6.31 -6.40
CA LEU A 95 -7.04 -4.96 -6.15
C LEU A 95 -6.67 -4.54 -4.72
N MET A 96 -5.72 -3.62 -4.55
CA MET A 96 -5.41 -3.04 -3.24
C MET A 96 -6.25 -1.78 -3.01
N ILE A 97 -6.80 -1.66 -1.81
CA ILE A 97 -7.74 -0.61 -1.43
C ILE A 97 -7.23 0.05 -0.15
N ASP A 98 -6.94 1.35 -0.21
CA ASP A 98 -6.44 2.11 0.94
C ASP A 98 -7.08 3.50 1.05
N GLY A 99 -7.24 4.00 2.27
CA GLY A 99 -7.89 5.27 2.59
C GLY A 99 -6.90 6.31 3.11
N ILE A 100 -6.89 7.49 2.51
CA ILE A 100 -6.03 8.61 2.91
C ILE A 100 -6.89 9.74 3.46
N HIS A 101 -6.67 10.15 4.70
CA HIS A 101 -7.29 11.36 5.24
C HIS A 101 -6.66 12.61 4.62
N ILE A 102 -7.52 13.53 4.15
CA ILE A 102 -7.10 14.80 3.56
C ILE A 102 -7.71 15.96 4.35
N LYS A 103 -7.02 17.09 4.35
CA LYS A 103 -7.63 18.33 4.86
C LYS A 103 -8.74 18.74 3.89
N PRO A 104 -9.99 18.95 4.33
CA PRO A 104 -11.04 19.45 3.47
C PRO A 104 -10.64 20.78 2.84
N PHE A 105 -10.81 20.89 1.52
CA PHE A 105 -10.54 22.12 0.79
C PHE A 105 -11.49 22.22 -0.40
N LEU A 106 -11.68 23.44 -0.89
CA LEU A 106 -12.43 23.72 -2.10
C LEU A 106 -11.57 24.61 -2.99
N GLU A 107 -11.35 24.21 -4.23
CA GLU A 107 -10.52 24.94 -5.17
C GLU A 107 -11.19 25.01 -6.55
N TYR A 108 -11.19 26.18 -7.17
CA TYR A 108 -11.66 26.34 -8.55
C TYR A 108 -10.49 26.27 -9.51
N LYS A 109 -10.45 25.23 -10.34
CA LYS A 109 -9.37 24.98 -11.30
C LYS A 109 -9.93 24.63 -12.66
N GLY A 110 -9.57 25.42 -13.68
CA GLY A 110 -9.86 25.12 -15.08
C GLY A 110 -11.35 25.01 -15.41
N GLY A 111 -12.22 25.73 -14.71
CA GLY A 111 -13.69 25.65 -14.90
C GLY A 111 -14.42 24.71 -13.95
N ASN A 112 -13.69 23.90 -13.17
CA ASN A 112 -14.28 22.90 -12.29
C ASN A 112 -14.05 23.23 -10.81
N ILE A 113 -15.00 22.84 -9.97
CA ILE A 113 -14.90 22.92 -8.52
C ILE A 113 -14.33 21.60 -8.00
N VAL A 114 -13.14 21.65 -7.42
CA VAL A 114 -12.40 20.50 -6.92
C VAL A 114 -12.44 20.47 -5.40
N GLY A 115 -12.66 19.29 -4.82
CA GLY A 115 -12.59 19.08 -3.36
C GLY A 115 -13.90 18.64 -2.72
N MET A 116 -14.98 18.55 -3.51
CA MET A 116 -16.24 17.94 -3.08
C MET A 116 -16.10 16.41 -2.95
N ALA A 117 -16.87 15.83 -2.04
CA ALA A 117 -16.98 14.39 -1.88
C ALA A 117 -17.83 13.78 -3.00
N TYR A 118 -17.49 12.55 -3.42
CA TYR A 118 -18.26 11.77 -4.39
C TYR A 118 -19.62 11.33 -3.82
N ASN A 119 -19.71 11.18 -2.50
CA ASN A 119 -20.80 10.47 -1.86
C ASN A 119 -21.71 11.35 -0.99
N SER A 120 -21.46 12.66 -0.98
CA SER A 120 -22.24 13.68 -0.28
C SER A 120 -22.04 15.05 -0.93
N SER A 121 -22.88 16.02 -0.58
CA SER A 121 -22.71 17.43 -0.97
C SER A 121 -21.67 18.17 -0.10
N ASN A 122 -20.88 17.45 0.70
CA ASN A 122 -19.89 18.04 1.60
C ASN A 122 -18.50 18.05 0.96
N LEU A 123 -17.56 18.75 1.60
CA LEU A 123 -16.15 18.66 1.26
C LEU A 123 -15.61 17.26 1.59
N ALA A 124 -14.73 16.76 0.74
CA ALA A 124 -14.06 15.50 0.98
C ALA A 124 -13.10 15.62 2.17
N THR A 125 -13.20 14.69 3.11
CA THR A 125 -12.30 14.58 4.28
C THR A 125 -11.29 13.46 4.08
N SER A 126 -11.55 12.54 3.16
CA SER A 126 -10.68 11.41 2.86
C SER A 126 -10.71 11.08 1.37
N VAL A 127 -9.80 10.21 0.95
CA VAL A 127 -9.65 9.75 -0.42
C VAL A 127 -9.47 8.24 -0.38
N GLN A 128 -10.33 7.53 -1.08
CA GLN A 128 -10.20 6.10 -1.31
C GLN A 128 -9.38 5.85 -2.56
N VAL A 129 -8.31 5.08 -2.43
CA VAL A 129 -7.38 4.77 -3.52
C VAL A 129 -7.54 3.30 -3.88
N PHE A 130 -7.69 3.04 -5.17
CA PHE A 130 -7.71 1.71 -5.77
C PHE A 130 -6.45 1.52 -6.59
N MET A 131 -5.71 0.47 -6.30
CA MET A 131 -4.44 0.16 -6.96
C MET A 131 -4.48 -1.28 -7.47
N LEU A 132 -3.88 -1.51 -8.63
CA LEU A 132 -3.63 -2.87 -9.11
C LEU A 132 -2.22 -3.28 -8.74
N GLN A 133 -2.09 -4.54 -8.33
CA GLN A 133 -0.83 -5.24 -8.19
C GLN A 133 -0.90 -6.50 -9.03
N SER A 134 0.00 -6.65 -10.00
CA SER A 134 0.13 -7.91 -10.74
C SER A 134 0.69 -9.01 -9.85
N LEU A 135 0.22 -10.23 -10.05
CA LEU A 135 0.70 -11.44 -9.35
C LEU A 135 2.04 -11.94 -9.90
N PHE A 136 2.23 -11.85 -11.21
CA PHE A 136 3.37 -12.45 -11.91
C PHE A 136 4.41 -11.42 -12.36
N SER A 137 4.24 -10.16 -11.99
CA SER A 137 5.14 -9.09 -12.38
C SER A 137 5.21 -7.99 -11.31
N PRO A 138 6.26 -7.15 -11.32
CA PRO A 138 6.36 -6.02 -10.41
C PRO A 138 5.39 -4.87 -10.74
N TYR A 139 4.49 -5.04 -11.71
CA TYR A 139 3.54 -4.00 -12.09
C TYR A 139 2.62 -3.64 -10.92
N LYS A 140 2.63 -2.36 -10.55
CA LYS A 140 1.80 -1.76 -9.54
C LYS A 140 1.41 -0.36 -9.97
N ASP A 141 0.12 -0.04 -9.96
CA ASP A 141 -0.34 1.29 -10.34
C ASP A 141 -1.64 1.69 -9.66
N VAL A 142 -1.85 3.00 -9.51
CA VAL A 142 -3.08 3.58 -9.01
C VAL A 142 -4.05 3.69 -10.19
N ILE A 143 -5.17 2.99 -10.11
CA ILE A 143 -6.13 2.93 -11.21
C ILE A 143 -7.34 3.84 -11.03
N HIS A 144 -7.68 4.16 -9.78
CA HIS A 144 -8.83 5.01 -9.48
C HIS A 144 -8.67 5.66 -8.10
N ILE A 145 -9.12 6.91 -7.99
CA ILE A 145 -9.06 7.70 -6.76
C ILE A 145 -10.42 8.35 -6.54
N VAL A 146 -11.05 8.07 -5.41
CA VAL A 146 -12.39 8.57 -5.08
C VAL A 146 -12.32 9.45 -3.84
N LYS A 147 -12.70 10.71 -3.98
CA LYS A 147 -12.80 11.66 -2.87
C LYS A 147 -14.07 11.39 -2.07
N ILE A 148 -13.98 11.35 -0.75
CA ILE A 148 -15.08 10.93 0.12
C ILE A 148 -15.16 11.79 1.37
N ASP A 149 -16.36 11.92 1.92
CA ASP A 149 -16.58 12.49 3.24
C ASP A 149 -16.58 11.37 4.29
N THR A 150 -17.59 10.50 4.25
CA THR A 150 -17.71 9.33 5.15
C THR A 150 -18.23 8.13 4.39
N PHE A 151 -17.60 6.95 4.53
CA PHE A 151 -18.16 5.72 3.97
C PHE A 151 -19.11 5.03 4.93
N ASP A 152 -20.27 4.66 4.41
CA ASP A 152 -21.06 3.54 4.92
C ASP A 152 -20.60 2.25 4.20
N VAL A 153 -20.77 1.12 4.88
CA VAL A 153 -20.49 -0.23 4.39
C VAL A 153 -21.13 -0.48 3.03
N SER A 154 -22.41 -0.13 2.82
CA SER A 154 -23.10 -0.36 1.55
C SER A 154 -22.45 0.42 0.42
N LYS A 155 -22.21 1.73 0.62
CA LYS A 155 -21.57 2.59 -0.37
C LYS A 155 -20.16 2.10 -0.76
N LEU A 156 -19.37 1.65 0.22
CA LEU A 156 -18.04 1.12 -0.05
C LEU A 156 -18.14 -0.20 -0.83
N PHE A 157 -19.02 -1.11 -0.42
CA PHE A 157 -19.26 -2.37 -1.12
C PHE A 157 -19.66 -2.14 -2.58
N ASP A 158 -20.63 -1.25 -2.84
CA ASP A 158 -21.09 -0.91 -4.19
C ASP A 158 -19.94 -0.35 -5.05
N LEU A 159 -19.08 0.48 -4.46
CA LEU A 159 -17.91 1.02 -5.15
C LEU A 159 -16.89 -0.07 -5.48
N ILE A 160 -16.54 -0.94 -4.53
CA ILE A 160 -15.61 -2.05 -4.75
C ILE A 160 -16.16 -2.97 -5.85
N LYS A 161 -17.44 -3.34 -5.76
CA LYS A 161 -18.15 -4.14 -6.75
C LYS A 161 -18.06 -3.51 -8.14
N LYS A 162 -18.33 -2.21 -8.25
CA LYS A 162 -18.25 -1.46 -9.51
C LYS A 162 -16.83 -1.46 -10.09
N VAL A 163 -15.81 -1.28 -9.25
CA VAL A 163 -14.40 -1.32 -9.69
C VAL A 163 -14.04 -2.69 -10.22
N ILE A 164 -14.35 -3.76 -9.49
CA ILE A 164 -14.05 -5.14 -9.91
C ILE A 164 -14.70 -5.46 -11.26
N MET A 165 -16.01 -5.21 -11.38
CA MET A 165 -16.73 -5.46 -12.65
C MET A 165 -16.17 -4.63 -13.81
N GLY A 166 -15.86 -3.35 -13.59
CA GLY A 166 -15.28 -2.51 -14.63
C GLY A 166 -13.87 -2.94 -15.06
N LEU A 167 -13.07 -3.51 -14.16
CA LEU A 167 -11.77 -4.06 -14.49
C LEU A 167 -11.88 -5.35 -15.32
N ASP A 168 -12.85 -6.21 -15.01
CA ASP A 168 -13.15 -7.39 -15.83
C ASP A 168 -13.60 -7.02 -17.24
N GLU A 169 -14.46 -6.02 -17.38
CA GLU A 169 -14.90 -5.52 -18.69
C GLU A 169 -13.75 -4.97 -19.53
N ILE A 170 -12.72 -4.40 -18.88
CA ILE A 170 -11.49 -3.95 -19.55
C ILE A 170 -10.63 -5.14 -20.00
N GLY A 171 -10.69 -6.26 -19.28
CA GLY A 171 -9.92 -7.49 -19.57
C GLY A 171 -8.91 -7.87 -18.49
N PHE A 172 -8.87 -7.18 -17.34
CA PHE A 172 -8.07 -7.62 -16.20
C PHE A 172 -8.72 -8.83 -15.53
N LYS A 173 -7.90 -9.78 -15.09
CA LYS A 173 -8.35 -10.92 -14.30
C LYS A 173 -8.12 -10.64 -12.82
N VAL A 174 -9.14 -10.10 -12.17
CA VAL A 174 -9.09 -9.77 -10.74
C VAL A 174 -9.20 -11.05 -9.90
N MET A 175 -8.10 -11.45 -9.27
CA MET A 175 -8.01 -12.67 -8.46
C MET A 175 -8.40 -12.45 -7.00
N GLY A 176 -8.32 -11.22 -6.52
CA GLY A 176 -8.64 -10.89 -5.14
C GLY A 176 -8.51 -9.41 -4.82
N MET A 177 -8.84 -9.07 -3.58
CA MET A 177 -8.72 -7.72 -3.04
C MET A 177 -7.97 -7.71 -1.71
N VAL A 178 -7.20 -6.64 -1.48
CA VAL A 178 -6.43 -6.39 -0.26
C VAL A 178 -6.91 -5.10 0.37
N THR A 179 -7.26 -5.14 1.66
CA THR A 179 -7.62 -3.95 2.44
C THR A 179 -6.80 -3.88 3.73
N ASP A 180 -6.80 -2.72 4.39
CA ASP A 180 -6.41 -2.66 5.80
C ASP A 180 -7.39 -3.46 6.69
N ASN A 181 -7.09 -3.51 7.99
CA ASN A 181 -7.93 -4.19 8.99
C ASN A 181 -8.98 -3.26 9.63
N ASN A 182 -9.56 -2.33 8.87
CA ASN A 182 -10.66 -1.49 9.36
C ASN A 182 -11.99 -2.28 9.39
N SER A 183 -12.84 -2.02 10.39
CA SER A 183 -14.15 -2.65 10.51
C SER A 183 -15.07 -2.40 9.31
N ILE A 184 -15.03 -1.20 8.72
CA ILE A 184 -15.84 -0.86 7.54
C ILE A 184 -15.38 -1.67 6.33
N ASN A 185 -14.06 -1.81 6.13
CA ASN A 185 -13.49 -2.62 5.05
C ASN A 185 -13.84 -4.10 5.19
N ARG A 186 -13.72 -4.67 6.40
CA ARG A 186 -14.14 -6.06 6.67
C ARG A 186 -15.63 -6.26 6.45
N ALA A 187 -16.46 -5.31 6.87
CA ALA A 187 -17.91 -5.38 6.68
C ALA A 187 -18.26 -5.32 5.19
N ALA A 188 -17.66 -4.40 4.43
CA ALA A 188 -17.87 -4.28 2.99
C ALA A 188 -17.39 -5.53 2.24
N ALA A 189 -16.27 -6.13 2.65
CA ALA A 189 -15.81 -7.40 2.12
C ALA A 189 -16.80 -8.55 2.43
N SER A 190 -17.34 -8.61 3.64
CA SER A 190 -18.32 -9.64 4.02
C SER A 190 -19.62 -9.57 3.22
N SER A 191 -19.98 -8.39 2.70
CA SER A 191 -21.16 -8.18 1.85
C SER A 191 -21.08 -8.88 0.49
N PHE A 192 -19.92 -9.43 0.11
CA PHE A 192 -19.80 -10.31 -1.07
C PHE A 192 -20.42 -11.70 -0.85
N ALA A 193 -20.68 -12.11 0.39
CA ALA A 193 -21.36 -13.36 0.70
C ALA A 193 -22.87 -13.15 0.89
N ASN A 194 -23.67 -14.20 0.57
CA ASN A 194 -25.12 -14.21 0.77
C ASN A 194 -25.53 -14.01 2.25
N PHE A 195 -24.62 -14.29 3.18
CA PHE A 195 -24.73 -13.96 4.59
C PHE A 195 -23.45 -13.20 4.97
N PRO A 196 -23.54 -12.02 5.60
CA PRO A 196 -22.41 -11.11 5.85
C PRO A 196 -21.46 -11.67 6.92
N THR A 197 -20.83 -12.79 6.59
CA THR A 197 -19.77 -13.44 7.34
C THR A 197 -18.50 -13.21 6.54
N LEU A 198 -17.47 -12.71 7.19
CA LEU A 198 -16.18 -12.51 6.55
C LEU A 198 -15.60 -13.87 6.12
N GLN A 199 -15.34 -14.01 4.83
CA GLN A 199 -14.71 -15.18 4.22
C GLN A 199 -13.39 -14.77 3.55
N ILE A 200 -12.50 -15.74 3.38
CA ILE A 200 -11.23 -15.56 2.65
C ILE A 200 -11.44 -15.72 1.15
N LYS A 201 -12.46 -16.48 0.74
CA LYS A 201 -12.82 -16.75 -0.64
C LYS A 201 -14.29 -16.41 -0.84
N TYR A 202 -14.56 -15.62 -1.87
CA TYR A 202 -15.90 -15.33 -2.38
C TYR A 202 -16.03 -15.82 -3.82
N ASP A 203 -17.25 -15.93 -4.31
CA ASP A 203 -17.52 -16.18 -5.73
C ASP A 203 -17.28 -14.90 -6.52
N HIS A 204 -16.58 -15.00 -7.64
CA HIS A 204 -16.31 -13.85 -8.47
C HIS A 204 -17.60 -13.34 -9.15
N LEU A 205 -17.79 -12.02 -9.17
CA LEU A 205 -19.02 -11.37 -9.64
C LEU A 205 -19.28 -11.60 -11.14
N ALA A 206 -18.24 -11.57 -11.97
CA ALA A 206 -18.32 -11.80 -13.41
C ALA A 206 -18.43 -13.28 -13.79
N GLU A 207 -17.83 -14.19 -13.01
CA GLU A 207 -17.70 -15.61 -13.36
C GLU A 207 -17.70 -16.47 -12.10
N LYS A 208 -18.81 -17.16 -11.80
CA LYS A 208 -18.99 -17.90 -10.54
C LYS A 208 -17.99 -19.04 -10.31
N SER A 209 -17.37 -19.57 -11.37
CA SER A 209 -16.32 -20.60 -11.28
C SER A 209 -15.00 -20.05 -10.73
N ARG A 210 -14.77 -18.74 -10.85
CA ARG A 210 -13.52 -18.09 -10.47
C ARG A 210 -13.59 -17.63 -9.00
N PRO A 211 -12.57 -17.92 -8.18
CA PRO A 211 -12.53 -17.39 -6.81
C PRO A 211 -12.16 -15.90 -6.82
N LEU A 212 -12.73 -15.15 -5.88
CA LEU A 212 -12.27 -13.83 -5.48
C LEU A 212 -11.72 -13.91 -4.05
N PHE A 213 -10.41 -13.80 -3.89
CA PHE A 213 -9.77 -13.89 -2.58
C PHE A 213 -9.82 -12.55 -1.83
N TYR A 214 -10.03 -12.58 -0.52
CA TYR A 214 -9.91 -11.42 0.35
C TYR A 214 -8.74 -11.60 1.30
N VAL A 215 -7.84 -10.63 1.28
CA VAL A 215 -6.62 -10.62 2.09
C VAL A 215 -6.58 -9.34 2.91
N ILE A 216 -6.24 -9.45 4.18
CA ILE A 216 -5.95 -8.30 5.02
C ILE A 216 -4.46 -7.98 4.87
N ASP A 217 -4.13 -6.70 4.73
CA ASP A 217 -2.75 -6.24 4.66
C ASP A 217 -1.92 -6.78 5.84
N SER A 218 -0.88 -7.54 5.51
CA SER A 218 -0.02 -8.22 6.47
C SER A 218 0.79 -7.24 7.34
N VAL A 219 1.22 -6.10 6.80
CA VAL A 219 1.89 -5.03 7.56
C VAL A 219 0.95 -4.49 8.64
N HIS A 220 -0.32 -4.28 8.29
CA HIS A 220 -1.33 -3.86 9.25
C HIS A 220 -1.62 -4.93 10.31
N MET A 221 -1.72 -6.20 9.91
CA MET A 221 -1.87 -7.31 10.86
C MET A 221 -0.72 -7.37 11.86
N LEU A 222 0.54 -7.27 11.41
CA LEU A 222 1.71 -7.28 12.30
C LEU A 222 1.67 -6.12 13.30
N LYS A 223 1.33 -4.91 12.82
CA LYS A 223 1.15 -3.73 13.68
C LYS A 223 0.02 -3.97 14.70
N CYS A 224 -1.09 -4.58 14.30
CA CYS A 224 -2.21 -4.91 15.20
C CYS A 224 -1.78 -5.90 16.28
N VAL A 225 -1.10 -6.99 15.93
CA VAL A 225 -0.58 -7.98 16.91
C VAL A 225 0.31 -7.29 17.94
N ARG A 226 1.30 -6.49 17.48
CA ARG A 226 2.15 -5.71 18.37
C ARG A 226 1.34 -4.77 19.28
N ASN A 227 0.45 -3.97 18.68
CA ASN A 227 -0.29 -2.94 19.41
C ASN A 227 -1.25 -3.53 20.44
N ASN A 228 -1.87 -4.68 20.14
CA ASN A 228 -2.69 -5.42 21.08
C ASN A 228 -1.85 -5.88 22.28
N TRP A 229 -0.66 -6.44 22.04
CA TRP A 229 0.24 -6.85 23.12
C TRP A 229 0.69 -5.67 23.98
N LEU A 230 1.08 -4.55 23.36
CA LEU A 230 1.46 -3.31 24.04
C LEU A 230 0.33 -2.71 24.90
N ASN A 231 -0.93 -2.89 24.49
CA ASN A 231 -2.09 -2.30 25.14
C ASN A 231 -2.66 -3.14 26.29
N ASN A 232 -2.22 -4.39 26.47
CA ASN A 232 -2.74 -5.32 27.50
C ASN A 232 -2.27 -5.03 28.93
N HIS A 233 -2.06 -3.75 29.29
CA HIS A 233 -1.61 -3.32 30.62
C HIS A 233 -2.48 -3.85 31.78
N LYS A 234 -3.80 -3.96 31.58
CA LYS A 234 -4.74 -4.50 32.58
C LYS A 234 -4.53 -5.99 32.88
N ASN A 235 -4.00 -6.75 31.93
CA ASN A 235 -3.64 -8.16 32.07
C ASN A 235 -2.13 -8.34 32.26
N GLY A 236 -1.43 -7.41 32.92
CA GLY A 236 0.01 -7.53 33.18
C GLY A 236 0.89 -7.56 31.91
N TYR A 237 0.36 -7.10 30.77
CA TYR A 237 0.96 -7.22 29.44
C TYR A 237 1.14 -8.66 28.94
N TYR A 238 0.25 -9.56 29.33
CA TYR A 238 0.17 -10.91 28.78
C TYR A 238 -0.54 -10.95 27.43
N PHE A 239 -0.12 -11.88 26.58
CA PHE A 239 -0.81 -12.30 25.38
C PHE A 239 -1.07 -13.81 25.47
N TYR A 240 -2.34 -14.20 25.48
CA TYR A 240 -2.74 -15.60 25.54
C TYR A 240 -2.92 -16.14 24.13
N TYR A 241 -2.32 -17.29 23.86
CA TYR A 241 -2.43 -17.97 22.58
C TYR A 241 -2.48 -19.48 22.82
N ARG A 242 -3.02 -20.24 21.86
CA ARG A 242 -3.01 -21.69 21.96
C ARG A 242 -1.71 -22.24 21.39
N ASP A 243 -1.25 -23.33 21.97
CA ASP A 243 -0.21 -24.15 21.38
C ASP A 243 -0.64 -24.57 19.96
N PHE A 244 0.22 -24.33 18.96
CA PHE A 244 -0.10 -24.63 17.58
C PHE A 244 0.10 -26.11 17.24
N ASP A 245 0.86 -26.85 18.07
CA ASP A 245 1.09 -28.28 17.86
C ASP A 245 -0.12 -29.10 18.33
N THR A 246 -0.60 -28.85 19.55
CA THR A 246 -1.67 -29.66 20.17
C THR A 246 -3.02 -28.96 20.29
N LEU A 247 -3.08 -27.62 20.18
CA LEU A 247 -4.28 -26.77 20.36
C LEU A 247 -5.03 -26.93 21.71
N ASN A 248 -4.51 -27.75 22.61
CA ASN A 248 -5.12 -28.08 23.90
C ASN A 248 -4.63 -27.17 25.03
N ASN A 249 -3.40 -26.69 24.93
CA ASN A 249 -2.79 -25.85 25.95
C ASN A 249 -2.90 -24.36 25.61
N VAL A 250 -3.18 -23.55 26.62
CA VAL A 250 -3.11 -22.09 26.52
C VAL A 250 -1.74 -21.64 27.03
N PHE A 251 -0.95 -21.03 26.16
CA PHE A 251 0.35 -20.46 26.46
C PHE A 251 0.25 -18.94 26.67
N THR A 252 1.22 -18.41 27.40
CA THR A 252 1.25 -17.00 27.79
C THR A 252 2.56 -16.36 27.33
N ALA A 253 2.47 -15.31 26.53
CA ALA A 253 3.62 -14.46 26.20
C ALA A 253 3.61 -13.20 27.06
N SER A 254 4.72 -12.91 27.75
CA SER A 254 4.85 -11.75 28.64
C SER A 254 5.69 -10.65 28.01
N LEU A 255 5.08 -9.51 27.69
CA LEU A 255 5.84 -8.32 27.28
C LEU A 255 6.64 -7.76 28.45
N SER A 256 6.18 -7.99 29.69
CA SER A 256 6.90 -7.57 30.90
C SER A 256 8.26 -8.26 30.98
N SER A 257 8.38 -9.53 30.58
CA SER A 257 9.66 -10.23 30.45
C SER A 257 10.57 -9.60 29.40
N VAL A 258 10.03 -9.21 28.24
CA VAL A 258 10.81 -8.53 27.19
C VAL A 258 11.29 -7.15 27.65
N ARG A 259 10.51 -6.44 28.48
CA ARG A 259 10.92 -5.16 29.08
C ARG A 259 12.01 -5.35 30.13
N LYS A 260 11.87 -6.35 31.02
CA LYS A 260 12.91 -6.70 31.99
C LYS A 260 14.21 -7.08 31.30
N LEU A 261 14.14 -7.84 30.20
CA LEU A 261 15.28 -8.18 29.35
C LEU A 261 16.01 -6.90 28.87
N TYR A 262 15.26 -5.92 28.36
CA TYR A 262 15.84 -4.64 27.94
C TYR A 262 16.53 -3.89 29.10
N ASP A 263 15.94 -3.91 30.30
CA ASP A 263 16.51 -3.26 31.48
C ASP A 263 17.79 -3.95 31.96
N LEU A 264 17.84 -5.29 31.93
CA LEU A 264 19.02 -6.10 32.27
C LEU A 264 20.21 -5.79 31.36
N GLU A 265 19.94 -5.56 30.07
CA GLU A 265 20.98 -5.25 29.09
C GLU A 265 21.23 -3.74 28.93
N TYR A 266 20.55 -2.87 29.69
CA TYR A 266 20.57 -1.43 29.46
C TYR A 266 22.00 -0.84 29.56
N SER A 267 22.73 -1.23 30.61
CA SER A 267 24.11 -0.79 30.88
C SER A 267 25.19 -1.65 30.22
N SER A 268 24.83 -2.75 29.58
CA SER A 268 25.78 -3.67 28.96
C SER A 268 26.28 -3.14 27.62
N LEU A 269 27.60 -3.24 27.39
CA LEU A 269 28.23 -2.86 26.11
C LEU A 269 27.87 -3.82 24.98
N LEU A 270 27.82 -5.11 25.28
CA LEU A 270 27.37 -6.18 24.38
C LEU A 270 25.96 -6.60 24.78
N LYS A 271 25.04 -6.61 23.82
CA LYS A 271 23.63 -6.93 24.04
C LYS A 271 23.21 -8.04 23.07
N PHE A 272 22.54 -9.05 23.58
CA PHE A 272 21.84 -10.04 22.77
C PHE A 272 20.64 -9.38 22.08
N GLY A 273 19.82 -8.64 22.84
CA GLY A 273 18.63 -7.96 22.34
C GLY A 273 18.91 -6.57 21.77
N TYR A 274 20.00 -6.37 21.01
CA TYR A 274 20.45 -5.04 20.54
C TYR A 274 19.39 -4.28 19.71
N GLY A 275 18.45 -4.99 19.08
CA GLY A 275 17.31 -4.40 18.37
C GLY A 275 16.24 -3.78 19.29
N LEU A 276 16.18 -4.18 20.56
CA LEU A 276 15.25 -3.65 21.55
C LEU A 276 15.69 -2.25 21.99
N THR A 277 14.82 -1.28 21.71
CA THR A 277 15.01 0.10 22.14
C THR A 277 13.77 0.54 22.90
N ARG A 278 13.89 1.63 23.67
CA ARG A 278 12.72 2.24 24.35
C ARG A 278 11.56 2.50 23.39
N ARG A 279 11.84 2.87 22.14
CA ARG A 279 10.84 3.12 21.08
C ARG A 279 10.10 1.87 20.64
N VAL A 280 10.72 0.69 20.74
CA VAL A 280 10.09 -0.59 20.40
C VAL A 280 9.10 -1.00 21.49
N LEU A 281 9.48 -0.83 22.75
CA LEU A 281 8.73 -1.32 23.92
C LEU A 281 7.72 -0.32 24.48
N TRP A 282 7.94 0.98 24.24
CA TRP A 282 7.06 2.08 24.64
C TRP A 282 6.89 3.09 23.48
N PRO A 283 6.30 2.70 22.34
CA PRO A 283 6.12 3.58 21.21
C PRO A 283 5.04 4.64 21.46
N THR A 284 5.30 5.85 20.97
CA THR A 284 4.28 6.89 20.80
C THR A 284 3.23 6.49 19.74
N ASN A 285 2.13 7.24 19.65
CA ASN A 285 1.08 6.98 18.66
C ASN A 285 1.60 6.99 17.21
N LEU A 286 2.52 7.90 16.89
CA LEU A 286 3.14 7.95 15.56
C LEU A 286 4.06 6.74 15.31
N GLU A 287 4.84 6.35 16.32
CA GLU A 287 5.75 5.21 16.24
C GLU A 287 5.02 3.87 16.12
N ARG A 288 3.78 3.78 16.64
CA ARG A 288 2.91 2.63 16.41
C ARG A 288 2.54 2.44 14.93
N GLN A 289 2.73 3.42 14.06
CA GLN A 289 2.57 3.21 12.61
C GLN A 289 3.82 2.66 11.93
N ASN A 290 4.98 2.70 12.60
CA ASN A 290 6.23 2.22 12.05
C ASN A 290 6.35 0.68 12.15
N VAL A 291 6.27 -0.01 11.02
CA VAL A 291 6.44 -1.46 10.95
C VAL A 291 7.84 -1.92 11.36
N LYS A 292 8.89 -1.12 11.12
CA LYS A 292 10.27 -1.48 11.49
C LYS A 292 10.43 -1.70 13.00
N LEU A 293 9.66 -0.98 13.82
CA LEU A 293 9.66 -1.18 15.27
C LEU A 293 8.95 -2.48 15.67
N ALA A 294 7.92 -2.90 14.93
CA ALA A 294 7.30 -4.21 15.14
C ALA A 294 8.26 -5.35 14.79
N LEU A 295 8.96 -5.24 13.66
CA LEU A 295 9.94 -6.24 13.24
C LEU A 295 11.09 -6.38 14.25
N LYS A 296 11.53 -5.28 14.87
CA LYS A 296 12.53 -5.35 15.95
C LYS A 296 12.03 -6.09 17.19
N LEU A 297 10.75 -5.95 17.53
CA LEU A 297 10.15 -6.70 18.64
C LEU A 297 10.03 -8.19 18.30
N PHE A 298 9.59 -8.50 17.09
CA PHE A 298 9.42 -9.85 16.59
C PHE A 298 10.64 -10.28 15.77
N SER A 299 11.80 -10.40 16.43
CA SER A 299 13.06 -10.74 15.78
C SER A 299 13.73 -11.94 16.43
N THR A 300 14.59 -12.60 15.67
CA THR A 300 15.48 -13.67 16.14
C THR A 300 16.38 -13.20 17.27
N ASP A 301 16.82 -11.94 17.25
CA ASP A 301 17.68 -11.38 18.31
C ASP A 301 16.98 -11.39 19.67
N VAL A 302 15.69 -11.04 19.71
CA VAL A 302 14.90 -11.08 20.95
C VAL A 302 14.70 -12.51 21.43
N VAL A 303 14.51 -13.45 20.49
CA VAL A 303 14.41 -14.88 20.79
C VAL A 303 15.70 -15.40 21.43
N HIS A 304 16.86 -15.09 20.83
CA HIS A 304 18.15 -15.47 21.38
C HIS A 304 18.38 -14.85 22.77
N ALA A 305 18.09 -13.56 22.92
CA ALA A 305 18.25 -12.86 24.19
C ALA A 305 17.37 -13.47 25.31
N LEU A 306 16.12 -13.83 25.00
CA LEU A 306 15.23 -14.50 25.96
C LEU A 306 15.71 -15.91 26.31
N ASN A 307 16.27 -16.67 25.37
CA ASN A 307 16.81 -18.00 25.67
C ASN A 307 18.07 -17.93 26.56
N GLU A 308 18.97 -16.99 26.29
CA GLU A 308 20.23 -16.84 27.05
C GLU A 308 20.01 -16.25 28.44
N LEU A 309 19.11 -15.27 28.57
CA LEU A 309 18.93 -14.52 29.81
C LEU A 309 17.67 -14.92 30.58
N GLY A 310 16.75 -15.68 29.96
CA GLY A 310 15.47 -16.06 30.53
C GLY A 310 15.59 -16.90 31.80
N GLU A 311 16.29 -18.03 31.72
CA GLU A 311 16.52 -18.90 32.88
C GLU A 311 17.45 -18.23 33.89
N LYS A 312 18.54 -17.61 33.43
CA LYS A 312 19.56 -16.96 34.27
C LYS A 312 18.99 -15.89 35.21
N TYR A 313 18.00 -15.13 34.75
CA TYR A 313 17.36 -14.06 35.51
C TYR A 313 15.93 -14.38 35.92
N SER A 314 15.51 -15.65 35.81
CA SER A 314 14.17 -16.13 36.17
C SER A 314 13.05 -15.28 35.56
N LEU A 315 13.16 -14.97 34.26
CA LEU A 315 12.14 -14.23 33.53
C LEU A 315 10.87 -15.09 33.39
N GLU A 316 9.73 -14.54 33.82
CA GLU A 316 8.45 -15.25 33.74
C GLU A 316 8.09 -15.61 32.29
N CYS A 317 7.51 -16.80 32.10
CA CYS A 317 6.97 -17.25 30.81
C CYS A 317 7.93 -17.08 29.62
N TYR A 318 9.26 -17.08 29.83
CA TYR A 318 10.22 -16.71 28.79
C TYR A 318 10.16 -17.70 27.61
N GLU A 319 10.09 -19.01 27.88
CA GLU A 319 9.98 -20.06 26.86
C GLU A 319 8.73 -19.89 25.99
N GLN A 320 7.60 -19.59 26.62
CA GLN A 320 6.33 -19.37 25.93
C GLN A 320 6.34 -18.05 25.16
N THR A 321 7.06 -17.04 25.64
CA THR A 321 7.26 -15.77 24.94
C THR A 321 8.17 -15.96 23.72
N VAL A 322 9.22 -16.76 23.83
CA VAL A 322 10.09 -17.18 22.71
C VAL A 322 9.29 -17.87 21.63
N LYS A 323 8.47 -18.88 22.00
CA LYS A 323 7.59 -19.58 21.06
C LYS A 323 6.66 -18.61 20.34
N PHE A 324 6.04 -17.69 21.07
CA PHE A 324 5.15 -16.69 20.48
C PHE A 324 5.87 -15.79 19.46
N ILE A 325 7.04 -15.26 19.82
CA ILE A 325 7.82 -14.40 18.91
C ILE A 325 8.24 -15.17 17.66
N ASN A 326 8.70 -16.42 17.81
CA ASN A 326 9.04 -17.28 16.68
C ASN A 326 7.85 -17.52 15.75
N ILE A 327 6.65 -17.77 16.28
CA ILE A 327 5.43 -17.94 15.49
C ILE A 327 5.16 -16.68 14.64
N ILE A 328 5.20 -15.50 15.26
CA ILE A 328 4.93 -14.25 14.57
C ILE A 328 6.02 -13.92 13.53
N SER A 329 7.29 -14.15 13.87
CA SER A 329 8.41 -13.96 12.93
C SER A 329 8.30 -14.90 11.73
N THR A 330 8.04 -16.19 11.97
CA THR A 330 7.88 -17.19 10.90
C THR A 330 6.70 -16.86 10.01
N TRP A 331 5.56 -16.48 10.60
CA TRP A 331 4.40 -16.01 9.84
C TRP A 331 4.75 -14.80 8.97
N TRP A 332 5.49 -13.82 9.51
CA TRP A 332 5.92 -12.65 8.75
C TRP A 332 6.81 -13.02 7.57
N ASP A 333 7.76 -13.92 7.77
CA ASP A 333 8.67 -14.37 6.71
C ASP A 333 7.91 -15.08 5.57
N ILE A 334 6.86 -15.85 5.89
CA ILE A 334 5.99 -16.50 4.90
C ILE A 334 5.20 -15.47 4.08
N VAL A 335 4.59 -14.48 4.73
CA VAL A 335 3.69 -13.52 4.04
C VAL A 335 4.42 -12.36 3.35
N ASN A 336 5.72 -12.19 3.62
CA ASN A 336 6.55 -11.11 3.08
C ASN A 336 7.70 -11.64 2.20
N VAL A 337 7.58 -12.86 1.67
CA VAL A 337 8.54 -13.39 0.68
C VAL A 337 8.58 -12.46 -0.53
N LYS A 338 9.78 -12.08 -0.95
CA LYS A 338 10.00 -11.40 -2.23
C LYS A 338 10.28 -12.45 -3.29
N PRO A 339 9.55 -12.48 -4.41
CA PRO A 339 9.94 -13.30 -5.55
C PRO A 339 11.34 -12.86 -6.01
N GLN A 340 12.19 -13.85 -6.33
CA GLN A 340 13.56 -13.64 -6.80
C GLN A 340 13.61 -12.97 -8.17
#